data_AF-A0A915EKK7-F1
#
_entry.id   AF-A0A915EKK7-F1
#
_cell.length_a   1.000
_cell.length_b   1.000
_cell.length_c   1.000
_cell.angle_alpha   90.00
_cell.angle_beta   90.00
_cell.angle_gamma   90.00
#
_symmetry.space_group_name_H-M   'P 1'
#
loop_
_entity.id
_entity.type
_entity.pdbx_description
1 polymer ?
#
loop_
_entity_poly.entity_id
_entity_poly.type
_entity_poly.pdbx_seq_one_letter_code
_entity_poly.pdbx_strand_id
1 'polypeptide(L)'
;MSKSKRRGSSNLILRNKLKVTKHAKDISIHGASDKFKVGLSTVRQWMRQEKQLHKIAESSPGGKFKKRLPGGGRRLTFNDLDDQLAAWGRERKSKELRVSRRIVQQQAVRTFNSEKDTEDFKSVTHPPDQNTI
;
A
#
# COMPACT_ATOMS: atom_id res chain seq x y z
N MET A 1 3.41 28.63 -26.41
CA MET A 1 3.26 27.17 -26.20
C MET A 1 2.72 26.92 -24.79
N SER A 2 1.45 26.56 -24.64
CA SER A 2 0.83 26.34 -23.32
C SER A 2 1.25 24.98 -22.77
N LYS A 3 1.97 24.96 -21.63
CA LYS A 3 2.38 23.72 -20.95
C LYS A 3 1.11 23.05 -20.43
N SER A 4 0.71 21.93 -21.05
CA SER A 4 -0.37 21.07 -20.54
C SER A 4 -0.03 20.64 -19.11
N LYS A 5 -0.69 21.28 -18.13
CA LYS A 5 -0.59 20.97 -16.71
C LYS A 5 -1.13 19.56 -16.57
N ARG A 6 -0.26 18.55 -16.39
CA ARG A 6 -0.67 17.16 -16.11
C ARG A 6 -1.63 17.21 -14.92
N ARG A 7 -2.95 17.15 -15.21
CA ARG A 7 -4.00 17.12 -14.20
C ARG A 7 -3.87 15.75 -13.53
N GLY A 8 -3.03 15.65 -12.50
CA GLY A 8 -3.09 14.52 -11.58
C GLY A 8 -4.55 14.40 -11.16
N SER A 9 -5.18 13.27 -11.49
CA SER A 9 -6.63 13.16 -11.41
C SER A 9 -7.08 13.35 -9.97
N SER A 10 -7.54 14.57 -9.67
CA SER A 10 -8.11 15.00 -8.40
C SER A 10 -9.18 14.00 -7.94
N ASN A 11 -9.93 13.43 -8.90
CA ASN A 11 -10.98 12.45 -8.67
C ASN A 11 -10.50 11.14 -8.02
N LEU A 12 -9.20 10.82 -8.04
CA LEU A 12 -8.64 9.63 -7.38
C LEU A 12 -8.18 9.87 -5.92
N ILE A 13 -8.28 11.10 -5.41
CA ILE A 13 -7.93 11.39 -4.01
C ILE A 13 -9.00 10.76 -3.09
N LEU A 14 -8.55 10.14 -2.00
CA LEU A 14 -9.40 9.42 -1.04
C LEU A 14 -10.62 10.25 -0.57
N ARG A 15 -10.39 11.53 -0.24
CA ARG A 15 -11.46 12.47 0.14
C ARG A 15 -12.53 12.64 -0.94
N ASN A 16 -12.13 12.68 -2.20
CA ASN A 16 -13.07 12.84 -3.31
C ASN A 16 -13.88 11.55 -3.52
N LYS A 17 -13.25 10.37 -3.37
CA LYS A 17 -13.98 9.09 -3.39
C LYS A 17 -15.04 9.02 -2.30
N LEU A 18 -14.71 9.42 -1.07
CA LEU A 18 -15.66 9.44 0.05
C LEU A 18 -16.81 10.46 -0.17
N LYS A 19 -16.52 11.62 -0.78
CA LYS A 19 -17.57 12.58 -1.17
C LYS A 19 -18.51 12.00 -2.22
N VAL A 20 -17.96 11.27 -3.20
CA VAL A 20 -18.74 10.61 -4.26
C VAL A 20 -19.64 9.53 -3.68
N THR A 21 -19.11 8.65 -2.79
CA THR A 21 -19.91 7.59 -2.17
C THR A 21 -21.00 8.15 -1.27
N LYS A 22 -20.69 9.20 -0.48
CA LYS A 22 -21.69 9.89 0.34
C LYS A 22 -22.81 10.48 -0.53
N HIS A 23 -22.47 11.20 -1.58
CA HIS A 23 -23.48 11.80 -2.47
C HIS A 23 -24.32 10.74 -3.22
N ALA A 24 -23.71 9.61 -3.56
CA ALA A 24 -24.42 8.50 -4.20
C ALA A 24 -25.45 7.84 -3.28
N LYS A 25 -25.19 7.83 -1.96
CA LYS A 25 -26.13 7.37 -0.93
C LYS A 25 -27.23 8.39 -0.63
N ASP A 26 -26.86 9.66 -0.54
CA ASP A 26 -27.77 10.74 -0.16
C ASP A 26 -28.79 11.05 -1.28
N ILE A 27 -28.35 10.97 -2.56
CA ILE A 27 -29.19 11.32 -3.72
C ILE A 27 -29.40 10.10 -4.62
N SER A 28 -28.38 9.79 -5.43
CA SER A 28 -28.39 8.65 -6.35
C SER A 28 -27.01 8.46 -6.99
N ILE A 29 -26.77 7.25 -7.48
CA ILE A 29 -25.55 6.91 -8.23
C ILE A 29 -25.42 7.77 -9.51
N HIS A 30 -26.54 8.00 -10.19
CA HIS A 30 -26.57 8.85 -11.40
C HIS A 30 -26.25 10.31 -11.07
N GLY A 31 -26.82 10.85 -9.99
CA GLY A 31 -26.51 12.21 -9.51
C GLY A 31 -25.04 12.37 -9.12
N ALA A 32 -24.44 11.36 -8.47
CA ALA A 32 -23.01 11.37 -8.17
C ALA A 32 -22.12 11.25 -9.41
N SER A 33 -22.49 10.42 -10.38
CA SER A 33 -21.78 10.30 -11.65
C SER A 33 -21.74 11.63 -12.40
N ASP A 34 -22.88 12.32 -12.51
CA ASP A 34 -22.97 13.57 -13.24
C ASP A 34 -22.27 14.72 -12.51
N LYS A 35 -22.45 14.84 -11.19
CA LYS A 35 -21.86 15.89 -10.37
C LYS A 35 -20.33 15.81 -10.31
N PHE A 36 -19.77 14.60 -10.17
CA PHE A 36 -18.34 14.40 -9.98
C PHE A 36 -17.60 13.96 -11.26
N LYS A 37 -18.33 13.80 -12.38
CA LYS A 37 -17.79 13.33 -13.68
C LYS A 37 -16.98 12.03 -13.52
N VAL A 38 -17.59 11.06 -12.83
CA VAL A 38 -17.04 9.71 -12.59
C VAL A 38 -18.01 8.69 -13.17
N GLY A 39 -17.52 7.71 -13.94
CA GLY A 39 -18.37 6.68 -14.53
C GLY A 39 -19.15 5.87 -13.49
N LEU A 40 -20.39 5.48 -13.84
CA LEU A 40 -21.30 4.73 -12.96
C LEU A 40 -20.69 3.44 -12.39
N SER A 41 -19.93 2.70 -13.21
CA SER A 41 -19.22 1.49 -12.78
C SER A 41 -18.22 1.78 -11.66
N THR A 42 -17.47 2.88 -11.78
CA THR A 42 -16.51 3.35 -10.77
C THR A 42 -17.21 3.80 -9.49
N VAL A 43 -18.34 4.51 -9.59
CA VAL A 43 -19.14 4.89 -8.41
C VAL A 43 -19.63 3.66 -7.66
N ARG A 44 -20.21 2.68 -8.38
CA ARG A 44 -20.65 1.39 -7.82
C ARG A 44 -19.49 0.65 -7.16
N GLN A 45 -18.33 0.61 -7.80
CA GLN A 45 -17.14 -0.02 -7.24
C GLN A 45 -16.71 0.66 -5.93
N TRP A 46 -16.66 1.98 -5.88
CA TRP A 46 -16.29 2.71 -4.66
C TRP A 46 -17.31 2.53 -3.55
N MET A 47 -18.60 2.44 -3.87
CA MET A 47 -19.64 2.10 -2.87
C MET A 47 -19.41 0.70 -2.28
N ARG A 48 -19.06 -0.31 -3.11
CA ARG A 48 -18.70 -1.65 -2.59
C ARG A 48 -17.47 -1.62 -1.69
N GLN A 49 -16.52 -0.72 -1.99
CA GLN A 49 -15.26 -0.57 -1.25
C GLN A 49 -15.33 0.48 -0.14
N GLU A 50 -16.52 0.98 0.21
CA GLU A 50 -16.69 2.09 1.15
C GLU A 50 -16.07 1.80 2.52
N LYS A 51 -16.34 0.62 3.10
CA LYS A 51 -15.75 0.23 4.39
C LYS A 51 -14.21 0.29 4.36
N GLN A 52 -13.60 -0.07 3.23
CA GLN A 52 -12.15 0.00 3.06
C GLN A 52 -11.67 1.44 2.89
N LEU A 53 -12.42 2.29 2.17
CA LEU A 53 -12.13 3.71 2.03
C LEU A 53 -12.11 4.41 3.41
N HIS A 54 -13.04 4.07 4.30
CA HIS A 54 -13.06 4.59 5.68
C HIS A 54 -11.85 4.11 6.51
N LYS A 55 -11.55 2.81 6.50
CA LYS A 55 -10.34 2.27 7.17
C LYS A 55 -9.05 2.94 6.69
N ILE A 56 -8.93 3.20 5.39
CA ILE A 56 -7.77 3.91 4.82
C ILE A 56 -7.75 5.37 5.29
N ALA A 57 -8.90 6.01 5.47
CA ALA A 57 -8.98 7.38 5.97
C ALA A 57 -8.59 7.48 7.45
N GLU A 58 -8.99 6.52 8.27
CA GLU A 58 -8.67 6.44 9.71
C GLU A 58 -7.17 6.16 9.93
N SER A 59 -6.60 5.22 9.17
CA SER A 59 -5.18 4.83 9.28
C SER A 59 -4.19 5.85 8.69
N SER A 60 -4.65 7.00 8.19
CA SER A 60 -3.80 8.02 7.59
C SER A 60 -4.29 9.44 7.94
N PRO A 61 -3.89 9.97 9.11
CA PRO A 61 -4.24 11.31 9.52
C PRO A 61 -3.67 12.33 8.53
N GLY A 62 -4.55 13.13 7.92
CA GLY A 62 -4.18 14.20 6.98
C GLY A 62 -4.84 14.14 5.61
N GLY A 63 -5.54 13.05 5.25
CA GLY A 63 -6.50 12.96 4.14
C GLY A 63 -6.02 13.36 2.72
N LYS A 64 -4.72 13.65 2.54
CA LYS A 64 -4.08 14.00 1.27
C LYS A 64 -3.46 12.79 0.57
N PHE A 65 -3.65 11.58 1.08
CA PHE A 65 -2.91 10.42 0.62
C PHE A 65 -3.57 9.72 -0.57
N LYS A 66 -2.73 9.47 -1.58
CA LYS A 66 -2.98 8.67 -2.76
C LYS A 66 -2.79 7.17 -2.46
N LYS A 67 -3.24 6.70 -1.29
CA LYS A 67 -3.11 5.26 -0.97
C LYS A 67 -4.03 4.51 -1.94
N ARG A 68 -3.46 3.56 -2.68
CA ARG A 68 -4.23 2.75 -3.63
C ARG A 68 -5.20 1.89 -2.85
N LEU A 69 -6.38 1.65 -3.43
CA LEU A 69 -7.31 0.66 -2.87
C LEU A 69 -6.66 -0.72 -2.95
N PRO A 70 -6.97 -1.63 -2.01
CA PRO A 70 -6.46 -3.00 -2.06
C PRO A 70 -6.81 -3.64 -3.41
N GLY A 71 -5.84 -4.34 -4.02
CA GLY A 71 -5.95 -4.88 -5.38
C GLY A 71 -5.69 -3.86 -6.51
N GLY A 72 -5.47 -2.59 -6.19
CA GLY A 72 -5.13 -1.56 -7.16
C GLY A 72 -3.65 -1.53 -7.51
N GLY A 73 -3.32 -1.91 -8.75
CA GLY A 73 -1.96 -1.85 -9.29
C GLY A 73 -1.15 -3.12 -9.10
N ARG A 74 0.18 -3.02 -9.25
CA ARG A 74 1.08 -4.17 -9.10
C ARG A 74 1.10 -4.62 -7.64
N ARG A 75 0.80 -5.90 -7.42
CA ARG A 75 0.90 -6.55 -6.10
C ARG A 75 2.37 -6.62 -5.70
N LEU A 76 2.68 -6.39 -4.43
CA LEU A 76 4.01 -6.60 -3.90
C LEU A 76 4.25 -8.11 -3.81
N THR A 77 5.47 -8.55 -4.16
CA THR A 77 5.86 -9.96 -4.14
C THR A 77 6.36 -10.37 -2.76
N PHE A 78 7.07 -9.46 -2.06
CA PHE A 78 7.68 -9.71 -0.76
C PHE A 78 7.17 -8.68 0.25
N ASN A 79 5.92 -8.85 0.72
CA ASN A 79 5.27 -7.87 1.61
C ASN A 79 6.10 -7.59 2.87
N ASP A 80 6.61 -8.64 3.52
CA ASP A 80 7.34 -8.52 4.78
C ASP A 80 8.66 -7.76 4.59
N LEU A 81 9.41 -8.08 3.53
CA LEU A 81 10.64 -7.38 3.16
C LEU A 81 10.37 -5.91 2.82
N ASP A 82 9.29 -5.62 2.07
CA ASP A 82 8.89 -4.26 1.74
C ASP A 82 8.49 -3.47 3.00
N ASP A 83 7.82 -4.10 3.96
CA ASP A 83 7.43 -3.49 5.24
C ASP A 83 8.65 -3.20 6.13
N GLN A 84 9.60 -4.14 6.22
CA GLN A 84 10.89 -3.94 6.91
C GLN A 84 11.70 -2.80 6.29
N LEU A 85 11.82 -2.76 4.95
CA LEU A 85 12.48 -1.67 4.22
C LEU A 85 11.79 -0.32 4.42
N ALA A 86 10.46 -0.31 4.46
CA ALA A 86 9.68 0.90 4.72
C ALA A 86 9.86 1.40 6.15
N ALA A 87 10.00 0.51 7.15
CA ALA A 87 10.33 0.87 8.52
C ALA A 87 11.74 1.47 8.62
N TRP A 88 12.75 0.77 8.06
CA TRP A 88 14.13 1.24 8.02
C TRP A 88 14.28 2.60 7.30
N GLY A 89 13.58 2.78 6.19
CA GLY A 89 13.59 4.04 5.44
C GLY A 89 12.99 5.21 6.24
N ARG A 90 11.98 4.96 7.08
CA ARG A 90 11.42 5.96 8.00
C ARG A 90 12.41 6.33 9.09
N GLU A 91 13.07 5.34 9.69
CA GLU A 91 14.09 5.55 10.72
C GLU A 91 15.31 6.33 10.19
N ARG A 92 15.77 6.03 8.97
CA ARG A 92 16.85 6.81 8.36
C ARG A 92 16.46 8.26 8.10
N LYS A 93 15.22 8.49 7.64
CA LYS A 93 14.71 9.85 7.43
C LYS A 93 14.59 10.64 8.73
N SER A 94 14.18 10.01 9.83
CA SER A 94 14.15 10.70 11.14
C SER A 94 15.54 11.07 11.65
N LYS A 95 16.58 10.39 11.16
CA LYS A 95 18.00 10.71 11.40
C LYS A 95 18.59 11.68 10.35
N GLU A 96 17.76 12.26 9.49
CA GLU A 96 18.15 13.13 8.37
C GLU A 96 19.16 12.50 7.39
N LEU A 97 19.27 11.17 7.38
CA LEU A 97 20.17 10.46 6.48
C LEU A 97 19.56 10.35 5.09
N ARG A 98 20.38 10.61 4.07
CA ARG A 98 19.96 10.47 2.67
C ARG A 98 19.61 9.02 2.33
N VAL A 99 18.36 8.80 1.93
CA VAL A 99 17.88 7.50 1.41
C VAL A 99 17.80 7.58 -0.12
N SER A 100 18.85 7.10 -0.80
CA SER A 100 18.87 7.00 -2.26
C SER A 100 18.30 5.66 -2.74
N ARG A 101 17.84 5.59 -4.01
CA ARG A 101 17.36 4.34 -4.61
C ARG A 101 18.39 3.21 -4.51
N ARG A 102 19.67 3.51 -4.77
CA ARG A 102 20.76 2.52 -4.72
C ARG A 102 20.98 1.98 -3.31
N ILE A 103 20.87 2.85 -2.31
CA ILE A 103 20.96 2.48 -0.89
C ILE A 103 19.79 1.57 -0.49
N VAL A 104 18.57 1.86 -0.94
CA VAL A 104 17.40 1.00 -0.70
C VAL A 104 17.58 -0.38 -1.35
N GLN A 105 18.07 -0.43 -2.58
CA GLN A 105 18.33 -1.71 -3.27
C GLN A 105 19.38 -2.56 -2.55
N GLN A 106 20.47 -1.94 -2.09
CA GLN A 106 21.50 -2.64 -1.32
C GLN A 106 20.95 -3.17 0.01
N GLN A 107 20.14 -2.38 0.71
CA GLN A 107 19.49 -2.84 1.93
C GLN A 107 18.53 -4.00 1.67
N ALA A 108 17.75 -3.94 0.59
CA ALA A 108 16.83 -5.01 0.22
C ALA A 108 17.54 -6.35 0.00
N VAL A 109 18.67 -6.32 -0.73
CA VAL A 109 19.49 -7.52 -0.94
C VAL A 109 20.07 -8.04 0.38
N ARG A 110 20.56 -7.15 1.25
CA ARG A 110 21.09 -7.54 2.56
C ARG A 110 20.04 -8.20 3.44
N THR A 111 18.87 -7.57 3.56
CA THR A 111 17.74 -8.09 4.34
C THR A 111 17.25 -9.44 3.80
N PHE A 112 17.12 -9.57 2.48
CA PHE A 112 16.72 -10.82 1.85
C PHE A 112 17.72 -11.95 2.10
N ASN A 113 19.02 -11.66 2.04
CA ASN A 113 20.05 -12.66 2.25
C ASN A 113 20.15 -13.07 3.73
N SER A 114 20.01 -12.13 4.67
CA SER A 114 20.04 -12.45 6.10
C SER A 114 18.90 -13.38 6.55
N GLU A 115 17.75 -13.34 5.88
CA GLU A 115 16.63 -14.25 6.16
C GLU A 115 16.92 -15.68 5.67
N LYS A 116 17.81 -15.86 4.69
CA LYS A 116 18.18 -17.19 4.19
C LYS A 116 19.15 -17.92 5.12
N ASP A 117 20.10 -17.21 5.70
CA ASP A 117 21.11 -17.81 6.60
C ASP A 117 20.48 -18.39 7.89
N THR A 118 19.28 -17.94 8.27
CA THR A 118 18.54 -18.44 9.44
C THR A 118 17.78 -19.75 9.22
N GLU A 119 17.42 -20.09 7.98
CA GLU A 119 16.64 -21.31 7.69
C GLU A 119 17.53 -22.56 7.55
N ASP A 120 18.83 -22.39 7.30
CA ASP A 120 19.80 -23.48 7.23
C ASP A 120 20.13 -24.09 8.62
N PHE A 121 19.78 -23.43 9.72
CA PHE A 121 20.05 -23.91 11.08
C PHE A 121 18.93 -24.80 11.68
N LYS A 122 17.76 -24.90 11.06
CA LYS A 122 16.64 -25.70 11.59
C LYS A 122 16.61 -27.16 11.10
N SER A 123 17.51 -27.57 10.19
CA SER A 123 17.52 -28.93 9.62
C SER A 123 18.50 -29.90 10.30
N VAL A 124 19.15 -29.52 11.41
CA VAL A 124 20.07 -30.41 12.16
C VAL A 124 19.56 -30.66 13.58
N THR A 125 18.43 -31.35 13.68
CA THR A 125 18.07 -32.10 14.89
C THR A 125 17.86 -33.55 14.51
N HIS A 126 18.97 -34.30 14.44
CA HIS A 126 18.93 -35.75 14.42
C HIS A 126 18.52 -36.21 15.84
N PRO A 127 17.39 -36.93 16.02
CA PRO A 127 17.10 -37.52 17.32
C PRO A 127 18.20 -38.55 17.66
N PRO A 128 18.69 -38.59 18.91
CA PRO A 128 19.70 -39.56 19.30
C PRO A 128 19.13 -40.99 19.18
N ASP A 129 19.83 -41.82 18.40
CA ASP A 129 19.60 -43.26 18.30
C ASP A 129 19.51 -43.87 19.69
N GLN A 130 18.32 -44.31 20.08
CA GLN A 130 18.16 -45.17 21.25
C GLN A 130 18.35 -46.62 20.81
N ASN A 131 19.62 -47.04 20.80
CA ASN A 131 19.95 -48.46 20.76
C ASN A 131 21.28 -48.70 21.44
N THR A 132 21.26 -49.06 22.73
CA THR A 132 22.30 -49.89 23.35
C THR A 132 21.72 -50.58 24.60
N ILE A 133 21.48 -51.89 24.42
CA ILE A 133 21.42 -53.03 25.36
C ILE A 133 20.31 -53.03 26.43
#